data_AF-A0A4V3S4X9-F1
#
_entry.id   AF-A0A4V3S4X9-F1
#
_cell.length_a   1.000
_cell.length_b   1.000
_cell.length_c   1.000
_cell.angle_alpha   90.00
_cell.angle_beta   90.00
_cell.angle_gamma   90.00
#
_symmetry.space_group_name_H-M   'P 1'
#
loop_
_entity.id
_entity.type
_entity.pdbx_description
1 polymer ?
#
loop_
_entity_poly.entity_id
_entity_poly.type
_entity_poly.pdbx_seq_one_letter_code
_entity_poly.pdbx_strand_id
1 'polypeptide(L)'
;MSAYDPTPSAQPVEFSVDLTAHEMLRRAHVMDAVGPTWDPVKALRDEDAAQDLLYSDLDEEQQRIYDQLVAAGVLPERGDGRATT
;
A
#
# COMPACT_ATOMS: atom_id res chain seq x y z
N MET A 1 -14.03 -55.53 -30.04
CA MET A 1 -14.13 -54.23 -30.73
C MET A 1 -14.26 -53.17 -29.64
N SER A 2 -13.16 -52.45 -29.34
CA SER A 2 -13.18 -51.39 -28.32
C SER A 2 -13.50 -50.09 -29.04
N ALA A 3 -14.62 -49.46 -28.66
CA ALA A 3 -15.05 -48.20 -29.25
C ALA A 3 -14.13 -47.07 -28.75
N TYR A 4 -13.52 -46.35 -29.68
CA TYR A 4 -12.81 -45.10 -29.40
C TYR A 4 -13.83 -44.09 -28.88
N ASP A 5 -13.69 -43.70 -27.61
CA ASP A 5 -14.42 -42.56 -27.04
C ASP A 5 -13.54 -41.31 -27.21
N PRO A 6 -13.86 -40.41 -28.14
CA PRO A 6 -13.07 -39.20 -28.33
C PRO A 6 -13.23 -38.33 -27.08
N THR A 7 -12.16 -38.21 -26.29
CA THR A 7 -12.09 -37.22 -25.23
C THR A 7 -12.35 -35.85 -25.88
N PRO A 8 -13.41 -35.11 -25.50
CA PRO A 8 -13.69 -33.83 -26.12
C PRO A 8 -12.48 -32.93 -25.89
N SER A 9 -11.97 -32.34 -26.98
CA SER A 9 -10.87 -31.37 -26.89
C SER A 9 -11.30 -30.25 -25.95
N ALA A 10 -10.64 -30.11 -24.81
CA ALA A 10 -10.91 -29.03 -23.87
C ALA A 10 -10.57 -27.71 -24.57
N GLN A 11 -11.61 -27.02 -25.06
CA GLN A 11 -11.45 -25.71 -25.67
C GLN A 11 -11.13 -24.71 -24.54
N PRO A 12 -10.18 -23.78 -24.73
CA PRO A 12 -9.92 -22.72 -23.76
C PRO A 12 -11.21 -21.95 -23.45
N VAL A 13 -11.51 -21.81 -22.16
CA VAL A 13 -12.63 -20.99 -21.70
C VAL A 13 -12.09 -19.60 -21.38
N GLU A 14 -12.84 -18.57 -21.76
CA GLU A 14 -12.52 -17.20 -21.41
C GLU A 14 -12.59 -17.01 -19.89
N PHE A 15 -11.47 -16.62 -19.29
CA PHE A 15 -11.36 -16.32 -17.87
C PHE A 15 -11.01 -14.85 -17.71
N SER A 16 -11.99 -14.07 -17.24
CA SER A 16 -11.83 -12.65 -16.94
C SER A 16 -12.10 -12.40 -15.45
N VAL A 17 -11.24 -11.62 -14.80
CA VAL A 17 -11.42 -11.19 -13.41
C VAL A 17 -11.50 -9.68 -13.37
N ASP A 18 -12.59 -9.15 -12.81
CA ASP A 18 -12.71 -7.72 -12.55
C ASP A 18 -11.97 -7.35 -11.25
N LEU A 19 -10.72 -6.90 -11.38
CA LEU A 19 -9.91 -6.49 -10.24
C LEU A 19 -10.45 -5.24 -9.54
N THR A 20 -11.25 -4.40 -10.22
CA THR A 20 -11.85 -3.22 -9.61
C THR A 20 -12.92 -3.62 -8.59
N ALA A 21 -13.80 -4.56 -8.96
CA ALA A 21 -14.79 -5.10 -8.03
C ALA A 21 -14.12 -5.80 -6.83
N HIS A 22 -13.06 -6.57 -7.08
CA HIS A 22 -12.31 -7.24 -6.01
C HIS A 22 -11.63 -6.26 -5.06
N GLU A 23 -11.06 -5.17 -5.58
CA GLU A 23 -10.45 -4.12 -4.74
C GLU A 23 -11.50 -3.41 -3.88
N MET A 24 -12.69 -3.15 -4.42
CA MET A 24 -13.79 -2.58 -3.63
C MET A 24 -14.20 -3.51 -2.47
N LEU A 25 -14.30 -4.82 -2.72
CA LEU A 25 -14.58 -5.81 -1.67
C LEU A 25 -13.45 -5.86 -0.63
N ARG A 26 -12.18 -5.86 -1.07
CA ARG A 26 -11.03 -5.81 -0.15
C ARG A 26 -11.11 -4.59 0.76
N ARG A 27 -11.36 -3.41 0.20
CA ARG A 27 -11.49 -2.16 0.98
C ARG A 27 -12.65 -2.22 1.97
N ALA A 28 -13.80 -2.76 1.57
CA ALA A 28 -14.95 -2.92 2.47
C ALA A 28 -14.60 -3.81 3.67
N HIS A 29 -13.95 -4.96 3.43
CA HIS A 29 -13.49 -5.85 4.52
C HIS A 29 -12.43 -5.20 5.41
N VAL A 30 -11.52 -4.40 4.85
CA VAL A 30 -10.54 -3.65 5.64
C VAL A 30 -11.24 -2.63 6.55
N MET A 31 -12.21 -1.87 6.02
CA MET A 31 -12.96 -0.89 6.82
C MET A 31 -13.76 -1.57 7.94
N ASP A 32 -14.36 -2.73 7.67
CA ASP A 32 -15.06 -3.53 8.68
C ASP A 32 -14.11 -4.02 9.78
N ALA A 33 -12.94 -4.55 9.40
CA ALA A 33 -11.95 -5.05 10.35
C ALA A 33 -11.33 -3.95 11.22
N VAL A 34 -11.12 -2.76 10.66
CA VAL A 34 -10.58 -1.59 11.37
C VAL A 34 -11.61 -1.04 12.36
N GLY A 35 -12.90 -1.13 12.02
CA GLY A 35 -14.01 -0.85 12.92
C GLY A 35 -14.33 0.64 13.11
N PRO A 36 -15.47 0.96 13.75
CA PRO A 36 -16.03 2.31 13.80
C PRO A 36 -15.29 3.26 14.76
N THR A 37 -14.40 2.75 15.59
CA THR A 37 -13.62 3.56 16.55
C THR A 37 -12.31 4.08 15.96
N TRP A 38 -11.98 3.71 14.72
CA TRP A 38 -10.78 4.20 14.06
C TRP A 38 -10.92 5.67 13.70
N ASP A 39 -9.97 6.47 14.17
CA ASP A 39 -9.83 7.87 13.81
C ASP A 39 -8.71 7.99 12.77
N PRO A 40 -9.05 8.16 11.47
CA PRO A 40 -8.05 8.23 10.41
C PRO A 40 -7.16 9.47 10.51
N VAL A 41 -7.66 10.55 11.11
CA VAL A 41 -6.90 11.80 11.30
C VAL A 41 -5.87 11.61 12.40
N LYS A 42 -6.25 10.96 13.51
CA LYS A 42 -5.29 10.54 14.53
C LYS A 42 -4.24 9.60 13.95
N ALA A 43 -4.64 8.57 13.21
CA ALA A 43 -3.72 7.60 12.64
C ALA A 43 -2.68 8.27 11.71
N LEU A 44 -3.10 9.24 10.90
CA LEU A 44 -2.18 10.01 10.06
C LEU A 44 -1.20 10.86 10.88
N ARG A 45 -1.67 11.52 11.94
CA ARG A 45 -0.82 12.30 12.84
C ARG A 45 0.18 11.43 13.60
N ASP A 46 -0.26 10.26 14.04
CA ASP A 46 0.58 9.31 14.76
C ASP A 46 1.69 8.76 13.83
N GLU A 47 1.37 8.53 12.54
CA GLU A 47 2.34 8.14 11.51
C GLU A 47 3.36 9.27 11.25
N ASP A 48 2.91 10.51 11.07
CA ASP A 48 3.80 11.67 10.89
C ASP A 48 4.75 11.82 12.10
N ALA A 49 4.23 11.66 13.32
CA ALA A 49 5.06 11.70 14.53
C ALA A 49 6.06 10.54 14.61
N ALA A 50 5.66 9.34 14.18
CA ALA A 50 6.57 8.18 14.10
C ALA A 50 7.68 8.41 13.06
N GLN A 51 7.35 9.01 11.91
CA GLN A 51 8.30 9.36 10.87
C GLN A 51 9.34 10.37 11.37
N ASP A 52 8.92 11.37 12.15
CA ASP A 52 9.83 12.34 12.76
C ASP A 52 10.83 11.69 13.72
N LEU A 53 10.39 10.66 14.46
CA LEU A 53 11.23 9.87 15.37
C LEU A 53 12.26 9.01 14.64
N LEU A 54 11.97 8.49 13.45
CA LEU A 54 12.91 7.61 12.71
C LEU A 54 14.23 8.29 12.38
N TYR A 55 14.20 9.60 12.20
CA TYR A 55 15.38 10.42 11.92
C TYR A 55 15.71 11.32 13.11
N SER A 56 15.14 11.08 14.30
CA SER A 56 15.53 11.85 15.49
C SER A 56 16.97 11.53 15.84
N ASP A 57 17.64 12.51 16.46
CA ASP A 57 18.98 12.32 17.03
C ASP A 57 20.06 11.88 16.03
N LEU A 58 19.92 12.28 14.75
CA LEU A 58 20.99 12.10 13.77
C LEU A 58 22.23 12.89 14.20
N ASP A 59 23.38 12.25 14.10
CA ASP A 59 24.65 12.94 14.18
C ASP A 59 24.88 13.82 12.93
N GLU A 60 25.95 14.61 12.95
CA GLU A 60 26.26 15.55 11.87
C GLU A 60 26.47 14.88 10.51
N GLU A 61 27.05 13.67 10.47
CA GLU A 61 27.27 12.94 9.24
C GLU A 61 25.95 12.36 8.70
N GLN A 62 25.15 11.80 9.59
CA GLN A 62 23.83 11.25 9.28
C GLN A 62 22.87 12.35 8.80
N GLN A 63 22.88 13.52 9.43
CA GLN A 63 22.06 14.67 9.02
C GLN A 63 22.46 15.12 7.61
N ARG A 64 23.76 15.20 7.31
CA ARG A 64 24.25 15.55 5.97
C ARG A 64 23.81 14.54 4.91
N ILE A 65 23.74 13.25 5.23
CA ILE A 65 23.25 12.22 4.31
C ILE A 65 21.73 12.35 4.13
N TYR A 66 20.99 12.55 5.22
CA TYR A 66 19.56 12.78 5.19
C TYR A 66 19.21 13.95 4.26
N ASP A 67 19.87 15.09 4.41
CA ASP A 67 19.64 16.29 3.59
C ASP A 67 19.90 16.03 2.09
N GLN A 68 20.94 15.25 1.77
CA GLN A 68 21.23 14.85 0.38
C GLN A 68 20.14 13.95 -0.19
N LEU A 69 19.61 13.03 0.60
CA LEU A 69 18.54 12.13 0.18
C LEU A 69 17.22 12.87 -0.01
N VAL A 70 16.91 13.86 0.84
CA VAL A 70 15.77 14.75 0.66
C VAL A 70 15.93 15.57 -0.62
N ALA A 71 17.09 16.21 -0.82
CA ALA A 71 17.35 16.99 -2.03
C ALA A 71 17.28 16.15 -3.32
N ALA A 72 17.62 14.86 -3.25
CA ALA A 72 17.50 13.91 -4.35
C ALA A 72 16.07 13.36 -4.55
N GLY A 73 15.12 13.68 -3.67
CA GLY A 73 13.75 13.16 -3.69
C GLY A 73 13.63 11.69 -3.29
N VAL A 74 14.66 11.12 -2.66
CA VAL A 74 14.66 9.74 -2.15
C VAL A 74 13.90 9.66 -0.84
N LEU A 75 14.10 10.65 0.03
CA LEU A 75 13.37 10.77 1.30
C LEU A 75 12.41 11.97 1.27
N PRO A 76 11.26 11.88 1.96
CA PRO A 76 10.38 13.03 2.14
C PRO A 76 11.02 14.09 3.05
N GLU A 77 10.66 15.36 2.84
CA GLU A 77 11.02 16.43 3.77
C GLU A 77 10.25 16.28 5.10
N ARG A 78 10.88 16.66 6.21
CA ARG A 78 10.25 16.62 7.53
C ARG A 78 9.19 17.70 7.65
N GLY A 79 8.04 17.36 8.24
CA GLY A 79 6.99 18.35 8.51
C GLY A 79 6.22 18.83 7.28
N ASP A 80 6.55 18.36 6.06
CA ASP A 80 5.68 18.44 4.89
C ASP A 80 4.55 17.43 5.07
N GLY A 81 3.64 17.77 6.00
CA GLY A 81 2.44 17.01 6.25
C GLY A 81 1.82 16.66 4.91
N ARG A 82 1.68 15.36 4.64
CA ARG A 82 1.12 14.79 3.41
C ARG A 82 -0.33 15.23 3.14
N ALA A 83 -0.89 16.09 4.00
CA ALA A 83 -2.17 16.78 3.91
C ALA A 83 -2.05 18.19 3.29
N THR A 84 -1.31 18.33 2.18
CA THR A 84 -1.42 19.51 1.31
C THR A 84 -1.75 19.08 -0.13
N THR A 85 -2.94 18.52 -0.36
CA THR A 85 -3.74 18.76 -1.57
C THR A 85 -5.20 18.38 -1.33
#